data_AF-A0A974SI87-F1
#
_entry.id   AF-A0A974SI87-F1
#
_cell.length_a   1.000
_cell.length_b   1.000
_cell.length_c   1.000
_cell.angle_alpha   90.00
_cell.angle_beta   90.00
_cell.angle_gamma   90.00
#
_symmetry.space_group_name_H-M   'P 1'
#
loop_
_entity.id
_entity.type
_entity.pdbx_description
1 polymer ?
#
loop_
_entity_poly.entity_id
_entity_poly.type
_entity_poly.pdbx_seq_one_letter_code
_entity_poly.pdbx_strand_id
1 'polypeptide(L)'
;MAKIAKSEVMRRAWRVYRLSLAVRFDRAAFADCLRQAWADLRQPDAPVTPWEVLQRYTVIPRTLPRGEVITRLESALRVAQGRAAQYARATAPRSWSAAKHRSADLIRVANIEAIVRAEKAAAGLAA
;
A
#
# COMPACT_ATOMS: atom_id res chain seq x y z
N MET A 1 24.01 -13.86 -5.65
CA MET A 1 23.15 -12.73 -6.04
C MET A 1 22.85 -12.84 -7.53
N ALA A 2 21.59 -13.00 -7.91
CA ALA A 2 21.20 -13.00 -9.32
C ALA A 2 21.60 -11.65 -9.96
N LYS A 3 22.24 -11.70 -11.13
CA LYS A 3 22.68 -10.50 -11.85
C LYS A 3 21.44 -9.83 -12.44
N ILE A 4 20.97 -8.75 -11.83
CA ILE A 4 19.81 -8.00 -12.32
C ILE A 4 20.13 -7.44 -13.71
N ALA A 5 19.35 -7.82 -14.72
CA ALA A 5 19.55 -7.35 -16.08
C ALA A 5 19.14 -5.87 -16.19
N LYS A 6 20.03 -5.02 -16.73
CA LYS A 6 19.74 -3.59 -16.96
C LYS A 6 18.46 -3.38 -17.78
N SER A 7 18.20 -4.26 -18.75
CA SER A 7 17.01 -4.21 -19.60
C SER A 7 15.70 -4.47 -18.85
N GLU A 8 15.76 -5.19 -17.73
CA GLU A 8 14.62 -5.47 -16.87
C GLU A 8 14.28 -4.28 -15.98
N VAL A 9 15.31 -3.67 -15.39
CA VAL A 9 15.21 -2.40 -14.64
C VAL A 9 14.61 -1.31 -15.53
N MET A 10 15.11 -1.18 -16.77
CA MET A 10 14.62 -0.19 -17.73
C MET A 10 13.16 -0.46 -18.14
N ARG A 11 12.78 -1.71 -18.43
CA ARG A 11 11.38 -2.06 -18.74
C ARG A 11 10.44 -1.75 -17.58
N ARG A 12 10.86 -2.05 -16.35
CA ARG A 12 10.09 -1.78 -15.14
C ARG A 12 9.96 -0.27 -14.91
N ALA A 13 11.05 0.49 -15.00
CA ALA A 13 11.05 1.94 -14.86
C ALA A 13 10.16 2.62 -15.92
N TRP A 14 10.24 2.22 -17.19
CA TRP A 14 9.37 2.75 -18.25
C TRP A 14 7.89 2.41 -18.03
N ARG A 15 7.58 1.22 -17.52
CA ARG A 15 6.21 0.84 -17.18
C ARG A 15 5.66 1.70 -16.05
N VAL A 16 6.45 1.92 -14.98
CA VAL A 16 6.08 2.80 -13.86
C VAL A 16 5.90 4.24 -14.34
N TYR A 17 6.81 4.71 -15.18
CA TYR A 17 6.77 6.06 -15.73
C TYR A 17 5.54 6.32 -16.62
N ARG A 18 5.18 5.38 -17.50
CA ARG A 18 3.95 5.49 -18.33
C ARG A 18 2.66 5.49 -17.52
N LEU A 19 2.66 4.89 -16.33
CA LEU A 19 1.52 4.87 -15.42
C LEU A 19 1.43 6.11 -14.53
N SER A 20 2.46 6.97 -14.53
CA SER A 20 2.56 8.14 -13.65
C SER A 20 1.63 9.31 -14.00
N LEU A 21 0.80 9.18 -15.04
CA LEU A 21 0.00 10.26 -15.63
C LEU A 21 0.83 11.48 -16.08
N ALA A 22 2.17 11.39 -16.08
CA ALA A 22 3.03 12.46 -16.58
C ALA A 22 2.74 12.73 -18.06
N VAL A 23 2.28 13.94 -18.36
CA VAL A 23 1.92 14.38 -19.72
C VAL A 23 3.17 14.64 -20.57
N ARG A 24 4.31 14.93 -19.93
CA ARG A 24 5.60 15.21 -20.58
C ARG A 24 6.74 14.49 -19.88
N PHE A 25 7.78 14.19 -20.66
CA PHE A 25 8.98 13.55 -20.14
C PHE A 25 9.69 14.47 -19.12
N ASP A 26 9.93 13.96 -17.92
CA ASP A 26 10.71 14.57 -16.86
C ASP A 26 11.79 13.59 -16.41
N ARG A 27 13.04 14.04 -16.53
CA ARG A 27 14.24 13.26 -16.22
C ARG A 27 14.37 12.97 -14.73
N ALA A 28 13.94 13.89 -13.86
CA ALA A 28 13.99 13.69 -12.41
C ALA A 28 12.98 12.61 -11.99
N ALA A 29 11.73 12.74 -12.45
CA ALA A 29 10.68 11.76 -12.20
C ALA A 29 11.02 10.36 -12.77
N PHE A 30 11.65 10.30 -13.96
CA PHE A 30 12.11 9.02 -14.51
C PHE A 30 13.27 8.42 -13.69
N ALA A 31 14.17 9.25 -13.13
CA ALA A 31 15.24 8.79 -12.26
C ALA A 31 14.72 8.22 -10.94
N ASP A 32 13.65 8.78 -10.37
CA ASP A 32 12.94 8.19 -9.22
C ASP A 32 12.38 6.80 -9.58
N CYS A 33 11.73 6.67 -10.75
CA CYS A 33 11.21 5.39 -11.24
C CYS A 33 12.31 4.33 -11.43
N LEU A 34 13.51 4.76 -11.87
CA LEU A 34 14.68 3.88 -12.00
C LEU A 34 15.20 3.41 -10.66
N ARG A 35 15.32 4.30 -9.67
CA ARG A 35 15.72 3.94 -8.30
C ARG A 35 14.73 2.95 -7.69
N GLN A 36 13.44 3.17 -7.89
CA GLN A 36 12.39 2.26 -7.44
C GLN A 36 12.49 0.89 -8.12
N ALA A 37 12.58 0.86 -9.45
CA ALA A 37 12.69 -0.38 -10.21
C ALA A 37 13.93 -1.20 -9.82
N TRP A 38 15.05 -0.53 -9.51
CA TRP A 38 16.27 -1.17 -9.04
C TRP A 38 16.11 -1.76 -7.64
N ALA A 39 15.46 -1.03 -6.71
CA ALA A 39 15.18 -1.51 -5.36
C ALA A 39 14.28 -2.76 -5.39
N ASP A 40 13.21 -2.73 -6.18
CA ASP A 40 12.27 -3.86 -6.35
C ASP A 40 13.01 -5.12 -6.84
N LEU A 41 13.82 -4.99 -7.90
CA LEU A 41 14.52 -6.13 -8.52
C LEU A 41 15.69 -6.64 -7.68
N ARG A 42 16.19 -5.84 -6.74
CA ARG A 42 17.25 -6.23 -5.81
C ARG A 42 16.75 -7.12 -4.68
N GLN A 43 15.44 -7.15 -4.43
CA GLN A 43 14.83 -8.01 -3.42
C GLN A 43 13.74 -8.91 -4.05
N PRO A 44 14.09 -9.80 -5.00
CA PRO A 44 13.11 -10.67 -5.65
C PRO A 44 12.50 -11.70 -4.69
N ASP A 45 13.20 -12.05 -3.60
CA ASP A 45 12.72 -12.91 -2.52
C ASP A 45 12.13 -12.10 -1.34
N ALA A 46 11.93 -10.79 -1.50
CA ALA A 46 11.15 -10.06 -0.50
C ALA A 46 9.74 -10.68 -0.46
N PRO A 47 9.22 -10.98 0.73
CA PRO A 47 7.86 -11.48 0.85
C PRO A 47 6.92 -10.51 0.15
N VAL A 48 6.05 -11.02 -0.73
CA VAL A 48 5.11 -10.19 -1.50
C VAL A 48 4.36 -9.29 -0.53
N THR A 49 4.66 -8.01 -0.60
CA THR A 49 4.14 -7.04 0.38
C THR A 49 2.73 -6.64 -0.04
N PRO A 50 1.81 -6.36 0.91
CA PRO A 50 0.52 -5.77 0.59
C PRO A 50 0.60 -4.57 -0.38
N TRP A 51 1.68 -3.79 -0.34
CA TRP A 51 1.97 -2.69 -1.26
C TRP A 51 2.08 -3.13 -2.72
N GLU A 52 2.79 -4.23 -3.01
CA GLU A 52 2.88 -4.78 -4.37
C GLU A 52 1.52 -5.28 -4.87
N VAL A 53 0.71 -5.86 -3.97
CA VAL A 53 -0.65 -6.30 -4.25
C VAL A 53 -1.57 -5.09 -4.52
N LEU A 54 -1.51 -4.06 -3.69
CA LEU A 54 -2.29 -2.82 -3.84
C LEU A 54 -1.96 -2.10 -5.16
N GLN A 55 -0.70 -2.13 -5.58
CA GLN A 55 -0.25 -1.64 -6.88
C GLN A 55 -0.67 -2.53 -8.05
N ARG A 56 -0.79 -3.85 -7.84
CA ARG A 56 -1.22 -4.81 -8.86
C ARG A 56 -2.71 -4.68 -9.17
N TYR A 57 -3.54 -4.48 -8.15
CA TYR A 57 -4.99 -4.34 -8.26
C TYR A 57 -5.45 -2.88 -8.39
N THR A 58 -4.56 -1.98 -8.84
CA THR A 58 -4.84 -0.57 -9.19
C THR A 58 -5.40 0.33 -8.08
N VAL A 59 -5.40 -0.12 -6.82
CA VAL A 59 -5.85 0.70 -5.69
C VAL A 59 -4.89 1.86 -5.42
N ILE A 60 -3.61 1.69 -5.79
CA ILE A 60 -2.55 2.67 -5.58
C ILE A 60 -1.70 2.82 -6.85
N PRO A 61 -1.40 4.05 -7.31
CA PRO A 61 -0.48 4.29 -8.40
C PRO A 61 0.90 3.69 -8.11
N ARG A 62 1.53 3.08 -9.12
CA ARG A 62 2.88 2.51 -8.99
C ARG A 62 3.98 3.53 -8.72
N THR A 63 3.68 4.81 -8.97
CA THR A 63 4.57 5.94 -8.69
C THR A 63 4.50 6.41 -7.24
N LEU A 64 3.54 5.93 -6.46
CA LEU A 64 3.38 6.38 -5.09
C LEU A 64 4.47 5.74 -4.22
N PRO A 65 5.32 6.54 -3.55
CA PRO A 65 6.37 6.02 -2.71
C PRO A 65 5.77 5.23 -1.55
N ARG A 66 6.45 4.14 -1.17
CA ARG A 66 5.97 3.22 -0.12
C ARG A 66 5.65 3.94 1.21
N GLY A 67 6.46 4.93 1.59
CA GLY A 67 6.22 5.74 2.78
C GLY A 67 4.89 6.52 2.72
N GLU A 68 4.53 7.06 1.55
CA GLU A 68 3.25 7.76 1.39
C GLU A 68 2.06 6.80 1.42
N VAL A 69 2.23 5.58 0.90
CA VAL A 69 1.24 4.50 1.05
C VAL A 69 1.00 4.18 2.52
N ILE A 70 2.07 4.01 3.30
CA ILE A 70 1.98 3.78 4.75
C ILE A 70 1.22 4.93 5.43
N THR A 71 1.57 6.19 5.16
CA THR A 71 0.88 7.36 5.72
C THR A 71 -0.62 7.38 5.37
N ARG A 72 -0.99 7.03 4.14
CA ARG A 72 -2.40 6.94 3.71
C ARG A 72 -3.12 5.79 4.40
N LEU A 73 -2.48 4.64 4.55
CA LEU A 73 -3.04 3.49 5.26
C LEU A 73 -3.22 3.79 6.75
N GLU A 74 -2.27 4.46 7.40
CA GLU A 74 -2.40 4.92 8.79
C GLU A 74 -3.52 5.95 8.96
N SER A 75 -3.72 6.82 7.97
CA SER A 75 -4.85 7.77 7.96
C SER A 75 -6.18 7.02 7.80
N ALA A 76 -6.25 6.04 6.91
CA ALA A 76 -7.42 5.18 6.74
C ALA A 76 -7.72 4.35 8.00
N LEU A 77 -6.67 3.85 8.67
CA LEU A 77 -6.79 3.13 9.93
C LEU A 77 -7.40 4.01 11.02
N ARG A 78 -6.92 5.25 11.18
CA ARG A 78 -7.49 6.22 12.14
C ARG A 78 -8.97 6.48 11.88
N VAL A 79 -9.37 6.67 10.62
CA VAL A 79 -10.79 6.85 10.25
C VAL A 79 -11.61 5.59 10.57
N ALA A 80 -11.10 4.40 10.25
CA ALA A 80 -11.78 3.15 10.52
C ALA A 80 -11.94 2.90 12.03
N GLN A 81 -10.90 3.17 12.81
CA GLN A 81 -10.92 3.09 14.28
C GLN A 81 -11.93 4.07 14.88
N GLY A 82 -11.96 5.33 14.41
CA GLY A 82 -12.94 6.31 14.85
C GLY A 82 -14.38 5.88 14.59
N ARG A 83 -14.63 5.24 13.44
CA ARG A 83 -15.94 4.65 13.11
C ARG A 83 -16.27 3.46 14.01
N ALA A 84 -15.33 2.54 14.21
CA ALA A 84 -15.52 1.38 15.08
C ALA A 84 -15.71 1.76 16.56
N ALA A 85 -15.08 2.86 17.02
CA ALA A 85 -15.21 3.37 18.38
C ALA A 85 -16.66 3.77 18.73
N GLN A 86 -17.50 4.07 17.74
CA GLN A 86 -18.93 4.34 17.94
C GLN A 86 -19.65 3.14 18.56
N TYR A 87 -19.16 1.92 18.33
CA TYR A 87 -19.72 0.70 18.91
C TYR A 87 -19.33 0.45 20.35
N ALA A 88 -18.30 1.13 20.88
CA ALA A 88 -17.89 0.97 22.28
C ALA A 88 -19.01 1.36 23.26
N ARG A 89 -19.90 2.28 22.85
CA ARG A 89 -21.05 2.73 23.65
C ARG A 89 -22.33 1.91 23.43
N ALA A 90 -22.33 0.99 22.48
CA ALA A 90 -23.50 0.18 22.10
C ALA A 90 -23.13 -1.31 22.12
N THR A 91 -23.23 -1.92 23.31
CA THR A 91 -22.93 -3.34 23.53
C THR A 91 -23.70 -4.25 22.57
N ALA A 92 -24.96 -3.95 22.28
CA ALA A 92 -25.81 -4.70 21.35
C ALA A 92 -26.24 -3.87 20.11
N PRO A 93 -26.16 -4.42 18.88
CA PRO A 93 -26.74 -3.80 17.70
C PRO A 93 -28.26 -3.70 17.79
N ARG A 94 -28.84 -2.59 17.34
CA ARG A 94 -30.30 -2.36 17.36
C ARG A 94 -31.08 -3.17 16.32
N SER A 95 -30.40 -3.75 15.34
CA SER A 95 -30.99 -4.57 14.28
C SER A 95 -29.93 -5.49 13.66
N TRP A 96 -30.38 -6.50 12.92
CA TRP A 96 -29.48 -7.38 12.16
C TRP A 96 -28.60 -6.61 11.17
N SER A 97 -29.17 -5.62 10.47
CA SER A 97 -28.41 -4.78 9.53
C SER A 97 -27.32 -4.00 10.25
N ALA A 98 -27.63 -3.41 11.42
CA ALA A 98 -26.64 -2.73 12.25
C ALA A 98 -25.54 -3.69 12.73
N ALA A 99 -25.88 -4.94 13.07
CA ALA A 99 -24.91 -5.96 13.45
C ALA A 99 -23.96 -6.30 12.30
N LYS A 100 -24.49 -6.47 11.07
CA LYS A 100 -23.71 -6.71 9.86
C LYS A 100 -22.72 -5.57 9.59
N HIS A 101 -23.18 -4.32 9.63
CA HIS A 101 -22.32 -3.15 9.43
C HIS A 101 -21.24 -3.05 10.50
N ARG A 102 -21.58 -3.31 11.76
CA ARG A 102 -20.60 -3.37 12.87
C ARG A 102 -19.52 -4.40 12.60
N SER A 103 -19.90 -5.64 12.25
CA SER A 103 -18.93 -6.68 11.93
C SER A 103 -18.04 -6.31 10.75
N ALA A 104 -18.61 -5.74 9.69
CA ALA A 104 -17.83 -5.29 8.53
C ALA A 104 -16.82 -4.18 8.88
N ASP A 105 -17.22 -3.23 9.72
CA ASP A 105 -16.36 -2.13 10.15
C ASP A 105 -15.23 -2.62 11.06
N LEU A 106 -15.50 -3.56 11.98
CA LEU A 106 -14.47 -4.20 12.81
C LEU A 106 -13.47 -5.02 12.00
N ILE A 107 -13.96 -5.82 11.05
CA ILE A 107 -13.09 -6.58 10.12
C ILE A 107 -12.24 -5.61 9.28
N ARG A 108 -12.81 -4.49 8.83
CA ARG A 108 -12.05 -3.47 8.09
C ARG A 108 -10.89 -2.92 8.93
N VAL A 109 -11.11 -2.61 10.21
CA VAL A 109 -10.03 -2.17 11.11
C VAL A 109 -8.93 -3.21 11.19
N ALA A 110 -9.27 -4.47 11.49
CA ALA A 110 -8.29 -5.55 11.62
C ALA A 110 -7.48 -5.76 10.33
N ASN A 111 -8.14 -5.71 9.17
CA ASN A 111 -7.47 -5.87 7.88
C ASN A 111 -6.51 -4.71 7.56
N ILE A 112 -6.94 -3.47 7.77
CA ILE A 112 -6.07 -2.31 7.54
C ILE A 112 -4.88 -2.32 8.50
N GLU A 113 -5.11 -2.68 9.78
CA GLU A 113 -4.04 -2.79 10.77
C GLU A 113 -2.99 -3.84 10.37
N ALA A 114 -3.44 -5.03 9.92
CA ALA A 114 -2.55 -6.08 9.44
C ALA A 114 -1.71 -5.61 8.24
N ILE A 115 -2.34 -4.89 7.29
CA ILE A 115 -1.65 -4.31 6.12
C ILE A 115 -0.61 -3.27 6.57
N VAL A 116 -0.98 -2.32 7.43
CA VAL A 116 -0.08 -1.29 7.96
C VAL A 116 1.13 -1.91 8.64
N ARG A 117 0.90 -2.90 9.51
CA ARG A 117 1.96 -3.62 10.23
C ARG A 117 2.94 -4.30 9.29
N ALA A 118 2.43 -5.01 8.29
CA ALA A 118 3.25 -5.68 7.28
C ALA A 118 4.07 -4.68 6.46
N GLU A 119 3.47 -3.53 6.08
CA GLU A 119 4.16 -2.49 5.33
C GLU A 119 5.24 -1.77 6.14
N LYS A 120 4.99 -1.47 7.42
CA LYS A 120 5.98 -0.87 8.31
C LYS A 120 7.15 -1.82 8.56
N ALA A 121 6.88 -3.09 8.84
CA ALA A 121 7.91 -4.11 9.02
C ALA A 121 8.81 -4.24 7.79
N ALA A 122 8.22 -4.31 6.59
CA ALA A 122 8.99 -4.44 5.36
C ALA A 122 9.64 -3.13 4.90
N ALA A 123 9.25 -1.97 5.44
CA ALA A 123 9.96 -0.70 5.31
C ALA A 123 11.06 -0.49 6.39
N GLY A 124 11.23 -1.44 7.32
CA GLY A 124 12.19 -1.32 8.44
C GLY A 124 11.76 -0.29 9.49
N LEU A 125 10.48 0.08 9.52
CA LEU A 125 9.89 0.98 10.50
C LEU A 125 9.35 0.17 11.69
N ALA A 126 9.41 0.74 12.90
CA ALA A 126 8.74 0.14 14.05
C ALA A 126 7.23 0.05 13.78
N ALA A 127 6.63 -1.11 14.09
CA ALA A 127 5.21 -1.41 13.89
C ALA A 127 4.32 -0.41 14.64
#